data_AF-A0A1W2GKG2-F1
#
_entry.id   AF-A0A1W2GKG2-F1
#
_cell.length_a   1.000
_cell.length_b   1.000
_cell.length_c   1.000
_cell.angle_alpha   90.00
_cell.angle_beta   90.00
_cell.angle_gamma   90.00
#
_symmetry.space_group_name_H-M   'P 1'
#
loop_
_entity.id
_entity.type
_entity.pdbx_description
1 polymer ?
#
loop_
_entity_poly.entity_id
_entity_poly.type
_entity_poly.pdbx_seq_one_letter_code
_entity_poly.pdbx_strand_id
1 'polypeptide(L)'
;MKKIVLFLSAIFLITFHSSTKAQEFVFDYNQVETTQSTSYISTTKHPFGAEFTSMMQLLRESYTHAEENSLSLTTSTVVDKPSIFYSVKRTSKHLVKAVKKRQVSLEEAKKELEDILVKALNIRHQNTQVLEKKLFKLKNPENIIAFYNHDVSLNI
;
A
#
# COMPACT_ATOMS: atom_id res chain seq x y z
N MET A 1 -89.25 -2.48 3.14
CA MET A 1 -87.92 -2.75 2.55
C MET A 1 -87.04 -1.57 2.94
N LYS A 2 -85.84 -1.64 3.51
CA LYS A 2 -84.75 -2.60 3.41
C LYS A 2 -83.98 -2.65 4.75
N LYS A 3 -83.37 -3.79 5.00
CA LYS A 3 -82.70 -4.20 6.25
C LYS A 3 -81.41 -3.41 6.46
N ILE A 4 -81.15 -3.02 7.71
CA ILE A 4 -79.86 -2.52 8.20
C ILE A 4 -78.87 -3.68 8.16
N VAL A 5 -77.78 -3.52 7.41
CA VAL A 5 -76.66 -4.47 7.40
C VAL A 5 -75.48 -3.80 8.11
N LEU A 6 -75.19 -4.31 9.30
CA LEU A 6 -73.94 -4.12 10.03
C LEU A 6 -72.81 -4.78 9.24
N PHE A 7 -71.79 -4.02 8.84
CA PHE A 7 -70.52 -4.57 8.38
C PHE A 7 -69.44 -4.25 9.41
N LEU A 8 -69.08 -5.25 10.22
CA LEU A 8 -67.83 -5.30 10.98
C LEU A 8 -66.69 -5.35 9.96
N SER A 9 -65.94 -4.26 9.79
CA SER A 9 -64.68 -4.30 9.03
C SER A 9 -63.58 -4.84 9.95
N ALA A 10 -63.14 -6.07 9.70
CA ALA A 10 -61.99 -6.66 10.36
C ALA A 10 -60.72 -5.87 10.01
N ILE A 11 -60.04 -5.35 11.04
CA ILE A 11 -58.72 -4.74 10.94
C ILE A 11 -57.71 -5.87 10.70
N PHE A 12 -57.21 -5.98 9.47
CA PHE A 12 -56.12 -6.89 9.12
C PHE A 12 -54.78 -6.21 9.45
N LEU A 13 -54.22 -6.51 10.62
CA LEU A 13 -52.86 -6.12 10.98
C LEU A 13 -51.86 -6.93 10.15
N ILE A 14 -51.39 -6.37 9.03
CA ILE A 14 -50.25 -6.92 8.29
C ILE A 14 -48.98 -6.59 9.09
N THR A 15 -48.50 -7.53 9.88
CA THR A 15 -47.17 -7.46 10.47
C THR A 15 -46.13 -7.80 9.40
N PHE A 16 -45.49 -6.78 8.84
CA PHE A 16 -44.29 -6.95 8.02
C PHE A 16 -43.16 -7.49 8.90
N HIS A 17 -42.90 -8.80 8.84
CA HIS A 17 -41.66 -9.39 9.33
C HIS A 17 -40.58 -9.20 8.25
N SER A 18 -39.80 -8.13 8.35
CA SER A 18 -38.55 -8.01 7.61
C SER A 18 -37.54 -9.00 8.19
N SER A 19 -37.48 -10.21 7.64
CA SER A 19 -36.41 -11.15 7.93
C SER A 19 -35.16 -10.69 7.20
N THR A 20 -34.40 -9.76 7.78
CA THR A 20 -33.02 -9.51 7.35
C THR A 20 -32.20 -10.75 7.70
N LYS A 21 -32.04 -11.66 6.74
CA LYS A 21 -31.01 -12.69 6.86
C LYS A 21 -29.67 -11.98 6.97
N ALA A 22 -28.99 -12.15 8.10
CA ALA A 22 -27.60 -11.78 8.25
C ALA A 22 -26.82 -12.51 7.15
N GLN A 23 -26.25 -11.75 6.22
CA GLN A 23 -25.41 -12.30 5.17
C GLN A 23 -24.06 -12.62 5.81
N GLU A 24 -23.82 -13.90 6.05
CA GLU A 24 -22.54 -14.39 6.56
C GLU A 24 -21.50 -14.25 5.45
N PHE A 25 -20.51 -13.37 5.66
CA PHE A 25 -19.37 -13.25 4.75
C PHE A 25 -18.45 -14.44 5.01
N VAL A 26 -18.51 -15.45 4.13
CA VAL A 26 -17.59 -16.58 4.14
C VAL A 26 -16.46 -16.27 3.18
N PHE A 27 -15.26 -16.07 3.72
CA PHE A 27 -14.05 -15.93 2.92
C PHE A 27 -13.63 -17.31 2.39
N ASP A 28 -13.92 -17.60 1.13
CA ASP A 28 -13.50 -18.83 0.46
C ASP A 28 -12.05 -18.68 -0.02
N TYR A 29 -11.11 -19.25 0.74
CA TYR A 29 -9.68 -19.28 0.41
C TYR A 29 -9.38 -19.93 -0.95
N ASN A 30 -10.30 -20.74 -1.50
CA ASN A 30 -10.08 -21.46 -2.76
C ASN A 30 -10.45 -20.63 -4.00
N GLN A 31 -11.08 -19.46 -3.83
CA GLN A 31 -11.43 -18.54 -4.92
C GLN A 31 -10.46 -17.39 -5.11
N VAL A 32 -9.35 -17.37 -4.37
CA VAL A 32 -8.23 -16.49 -4.73
C VAL A 32 -7.61 -17.09 -5.98
N GLU A 33 -8.12 -16.72 -7.14
CA GLU A 33 -7.37 -16.84 -8.39
C GLU A 33 -6.02 -16.19 -8.11
N THR A 34 -5.01 -17.03 -7.93
CA THR A 34 -3.63 -16.60 -7.93
C THR A 34 -3.39 -16.22 -9.37
N THR A 35 -3.86 -15.03 -9.76
CA THR A 35 -3.25 -14.31 -10.85
C THR A 35 -1.80 -14.31 -10.44
N GLN A 36 -1.01 -15.15 -11.10
CA GLN A 36 0.43 -15.10 -11.02
C GLN A 36 0.72 -13.69 -11.52
N SER A 37 0.79 -12.76 -10.57
CA SER A 37 1.45 -11.50 -10.78
C SER A 37 2.73 -11.92 -11.46
N THR A 38 2.93 -11.50 -12.71
CA THR A 38 4.19 -11.58 -13.43
C THR A 38 5.18 -10.60 -12.77
N SER A 39 5.20 -10.66 -11.43
CA SER A 39 6.03 -9.98 -10.49
C SER A 39 7.44 -10.34 -10.91
N TYR A 40 8.04 -9.37 -11.58
CA TYR A 40 9.40 -9.41 -12.06
C TYR A 40 10.28 -9.66 -10.84
N ILE A 41 10.63 -10.93 -10.59
CA ILE A 41 11.55 -11.31 -9.54
C ILE A 41 12.82 -10.52 -9.83
N SER A 42 13.11 -9.55 -8.96
CA SER A 42 14.27 -8.70 -9.10
C SER A 42 15.50 -9.59 -9.01
N THR A 43 16.13 -9.90 -10.16
CA THR A 43 17.36 -10.71 -10.23
C THR A 43 18.51 -10.10 -9.42
N THR A 44 18.39 -8.80 -9.11
CA THR A 44 19.34 -8.07 -8.29
C THR A 44 19.07 -8.29 -6.80
N LYS A 45 19.91 -9.12 -6.17
CA LYS A 45 19.95 -9.29 -4.71
C LYS A 45 20.37 -8.00 -4.02
N HIS A 46 19.67 -7.62 -2.96
CA HIS A 46 20.04 -6.48 -2.13
C HIS A 46 21.26 -6.84 -1.24
N PRO A 47 22.26 -5.94 -1.08
CA PRO A 47 23.46 -6.23 -0.29
C PRO A 47 23.23 -6.56 1.19
N PHE A 48 22.09 -6.17 1.74
CA PHE A 48 21.73 -6.46 3.14
C PHE A 48 21.05 -7.83 3.33
N GLY A 49 20.76 -8.56 2.25
CA GLY A 49 20.22 -9.93 2.32
C GLY A 49 18.91 -10.12 1.56
N ALA A 50 18.35 -11.33 1.70
CA ALA A 50 17.13 -11.76 1.02
C ALA A 50 15.90 -10.95 1.48
N GLU A 51 15.78 -10.69 2.78
CA GLU A 51 14.68 -9.89 3.35
C GLU A 51 14.56 -8.51 2.70
N PHE A 52 15.65 -7.74 2.66
CA PHE A 52 15.68 -6.44 1.98
C PHE A 52 15.49 -6.55 0.47
N THR A 53 15.82 -7.69 -0.13
CA THR A 53 15.51 -7.94 -1.55
C THR A 53 13.99 -8.00 -1.75
N SER A 54 13.30 -8.77 -0.91
CA SER A 54 11.85 -8.89 -0.91
C SER A 54 11.14 -7.56 -0.60
N MET A 55 11.60 -6.82 0.42
CA MET A 55 10.99 -5.51 0.76
C MET A 55 11.17 -4.48 -0.37
N MET A 56 12.34 -4.44 -1.01
CA MET A 56 12.58 -3.55 -2.16
C MET A 56 11.77 -3.96 -3.38
N GLN A 57 11.52 -5.25 -3.56
CA GLN A 57 10.62 -5.76 -4.59
C GLN A 57 9.18 -5.35 -4.30
N LEU A 58 8.70 -5.57 -3.07
CA LEU A 58 7.36 -5.15 -2.63
C LEU A 58 7.16 -3.64 -2.81
N LEU A 59 8.17 -2.83 -2.48
CA LEU A 59 8.15 -1.39 -2.74
C LEU A 59 7.97 -1.09 -4.23
N ARG A 60 8.71 -1.76 -5.11
CA ARG A 60 8.57 -1.58 -6.56
C ARG A 60 7.16 -1.95 -7.02
N GLU A 61 6.68 -3.12 -6.65
CA GLU A 61 5.35 -3.60 -7.03
C GLU A 61 4.24 -2.69 -6.51
N SER A 62 4.41 -2.15 -5.30
CA SER A 62 3.42 -1.23 -4.71
C SER A 62 3.39 0.13 -5.41
N TYR A 63 4.54 0.64 -5.88
CA TYR A 63 4.69 2.00 -6.38
C TYR A 63 4.85 2.10 -7.89
N THR A 64 4.81 0.99 -8.62
CA THR A 64 4.99 1.02 -10.08
C THR A 64 3.97 0.14 -10.78
N HIS A 65 3.50 0.61 -11.93
CA HIS A 65 2.61 -0.14 -12.81
C HIS A 65 3.05 0.03 -14.27
N ALA A 66 2.71 -0.95 -15.09
CA ALA A 66 2.91 -0.86 -16.53
C ALA A 66 1.73 -0.09 -17.14
N GLU A 67 2.03 0.93 -17.94
CA GLU A 67 1.05 1.58 -18.80
C GLU A 67 1.36 1.23 -20.27
N GLU A 68 0.34 0.79 -20.98
CA GLU A 68 0.41 0.61 -22.43
C GLU A 68 0.40 1.99 -23.08
N ASN A 69 1.47 2.30 -23.80
CA ASN A 69 1.53 3.53 -24.56
C ASN A 69 0.73 3.33 -25.86
N SER A 70 -0.38 4.05 -26.01
CA SER A 70 -1.24 3.96 -27.21
C SER A 70 -0.52 4.30 -28.53
N LEU A 71 0.66 4.93 -28.46
CA LEU A 71 1.47 5.33 -29.62
C LEU A 71 2.68 4.42 -29.88
N SER A 72 2.97 3.42 -29.04
CA SER A 72 4.12 2.52 -29.23
C SER A 72 3.86 1.11 -28.70
N LEU A 73 4.34 0.09 -29.39
CA LEU A 73 4.32 -1.33 -28.96
C LEU A 73 5.14 -1.61 -27.67
N THR A 74 5.67 -0.59 -27.00
CA THR A 74 6.45 -0.70 -25.77
C THR A 74 5.62 -0.29 -24.56
N THR A 75 5.62 -1.14 -23.53
CA THR A 75 5.07 -0.83 -22.21
C THR A 75 6.01 0.12 -21.47
N SER A 76 5.46 1.20 -20.90
CA SER A 76 6.21 2.12 -20.05
C SER A 76 5.94 1.80 -18.59
N THR A 77 6.97 1.84 -17.74
CA THR A 77 6.78 1.73 -16.29
C THR A 77 6.50 3.11 -15.71
N VAL A 78 5.31 3.31 -15.19
CA VAL A 78 4.92 4.51 -14.45
C VAL A 78 5.19 4.30 -12.97
N VAL A 79 5.62 5.37 -12.30
CA VAL A 79 5.92 5.37 -10.87
C VAL A 79 4.91 6.27 -10.17
N ASP A 80 4.07 5.64 -9.35
CA ASP A 80 3.20 6.34 -8.42
C ASP A 80 4.04 6.99 -7.31
N LYS A 81 3.63 8.17 -6.86
CA LYS A 81 4.27 8.90 -5.75
C LYS A 81 5.80 8.92 -5.84
N PRO A 82 6.37 9.46 -6.94
CA PRO A 82 7.78 9.33 -7.27
C PRO A 82 8.72 9.86 -6.19
N SER A 83 8.31 10.91 -5.46
CA SER A 83 9.09 11.46 -4.35
C SER A 83 9.38 10.41 -3.28
N ILE A 84 8.39 9.59 -2.91
CA ILE A 84 8.55 8.52 -1.91
C ILE A 84 9.42 7.41 -2.50
N PHE A 85 9.03 6.86 -3.65
CA PHE A 85 9.75 5.74 -4.27
C PHE A 85 11.24 6.01 -4.49
N TYR A 86 11.58 7.14 -5.10
CA TYR A 86 12.97 7.46 -5.40
C TYR A 86 13.78 7.86 -4.16
N SER A 87 13.14 8.41 -3.13
CA SER A 87 13.83 8.72 -1.87
C SER A 87 14.29 7.45 -1.16
N VAL A 88 13.44 6.41 -1.06
CA VAL A 88 13.79 5.12 -0.46
C VAL A 88 14.94 4.46 -1.22
N LYS A 89 14.89 4.47 -2.56
CA LYS A 89 16.01 3.97 -3.39
C LYS A 89 17.30 4.74 -3.17
N ARG A 90 17.23 6.06 -2.96
CA ARG A 90 18.39 6.90 -2.66
C ARG A 90 18.98 6.56 -1.29
N THR A 91 18.12 6.40 -0.28
CA THR A 91 18.51 6.04 1.07
C THR A 91 19.12 4.65 1.15
N SER A 92 18.52 3.64 0.53
CA SER A 92 19.09 2.29 0.41
C SER A 92 20.52 2.34 -0.17
N LYS A 93 20.71 3.02 -1.30
CA LYS A 93 22.05 3.19 -1.91
C LYS A 93 23.03 3.90 -0.98
N HIS A 94 22.57 4.90 -0.23
CA HIS A 94 23.40 5.65 0.71
C HIS A 94 23.85 4.76 1.88
N LEU A 95 22.92 4.04 2.52
CA LEU A 95 23.21 3.15 3.65
C LEU A 95 24.17 2.03 3.24
N VAL A 96 23.97 1.41 2.07
CA VAL A 96 24.92 0.42 1.53
C VAL A 96 26.32 1.02 1.37
N LYS A 97 26.43 2.27 0.91
CA LYS A 97 27.73 2.95 0.80
C LYS A 97 28.33 3.28 2.17
N ALA A 98 27.51 3.70 3.13
CA ALA A 98 27.96 4.04 4.49
C ALA A 98 28.54 2.80 5.21
N VAL A 99 27.88 1.64 5.10
CA VAL A 99 28.39 0.37 5.63
C VAL A 99 29.72 -0.02 4.97
N LYS A 100 29.81 0.07 3.64
CA LYS A 100 31.06 -0.22 2.92
C LYS A 100 32.22 0.69 3.35
N LYS A 101 31.93 1.94 3.70
CA LYS A 101 32.90 2.91 4.21
C LYS A 101 33.15 2.80 5.72
N ARG A 102 32.52 1.84 6.42
CA ARG A 102 32.58 1.66 7.88
C ARG A 102 32.14 2.92 8.66
N GLN A 103 31.24 3.71 8.08
CA GLN A 103 30.68 4.92 8.72
C GLN A 103 29.48 4.59 9.62
N VAL A 104 28.78 3.50 9.34
CA VAL A 104 27.64 2.98 10.09
C VAL A 104 27.78 1.46 10.16
N SER A 105 27.37 0.84 11.26
CA SER A 105 27.39 -0.61 11.37
C SER A 105 26.36 -1.25 10.43
N LEU A 106 26.56 -2.53 10.08
CA LEU A 106 25.61 -3.25 9.24
C LEU A 106 24.22 -3.31 9.89
N GLU A 107 24.16 -3.56 11.19
CA GLU A 107 22.90 -3.73 11.92
C GLU A 107 22.13 -2.42 12.07
N GLU A 108 22.82 -1.31 12.34
CA GLU A 108 22.18 0.02 12.34
C GLU A 108 21.63 0.38 10.95
N ALA A 109 22.42 0.14 9.89
CA ALA A 109 21.98 0.44 8.53
C ALA A 109 20.80 -0.41 8.06
N LYS A 110 20.73 -1.68 8.51
CA LYS A 110 19.58 -2.56 8.27
C LYS A 110 18.34 -2.01 8.98
N LYS A 111 18.43 -1.74 10.28
CA LYS A 111 17.33 -1.21 11.09
C LYS A 111 16.77 0.08 10.51
N GLU A 112 17.65 1.00 10.11
CA GLU A 112 17.26 2.27 9.50
C GLU A 112 16.52 2.07 8.17
N LEU A 113 17.05 1.20 7.30
CA LEU A 113 16.42 0.94 6.01
C LEU A 113 15.08 0.22 6.16
N GLU A 114 14.97 -0.69 7.12
CA GLU A 114 13.75 -1.42 7.44
C GLU A 114 12.64 -0.47 7.88
N ASP A 115 12.91 0.41 8.85
CA ASP A 115 11.95 1.40 9.33
C ASP A 115 11.44 2.31 8.19
N ILE A 116 12.36 2.80 7.35
CA ILE A 116 12.01 3.62 6.18
C ILE A 116 11.13 2.85 5.19
N LEU A 117 11.45 1.59 4.92
CA LEU A 117 10.65 0.75 4.02
C LEU A 117 9.25 0.48 4.57
N VAL A 118 9.16 0.12 5.85
CA VAL A 118 7.87 -0.11 6.53
C VAL A 118 7.03 1.16 6.47
N LYS A 119 7.59 2.32 6.81
CA LYS A 119 6.91 3.62 6.72
C LYS A 119 6.45 3.92 5.31
N ALA A 120 7.33 3.77 4.31
CA ALA A 120 7.00 4.02 2.92
C ALA A 120 5.86 3.10 2.44
N LEU A 121 5.87 1.82 2.79
CA LEU A 121 4.80 0.90 2.41
C LEU A 121 3.46 1.26 3.07
N ASN A 122 3.47 1.65 4.34
CA ASN A 122 2.25 2.01 5.07
C ASN A 122 1.58 3.30 4.56
N ILE A 123 2.36 4.31 4.16
CA ILE A 123 1.80 5.58 3.66
C ILE A 123 1.33 5.50 2.19
N ARG A 124 1.49 4.34 1.53
CA ARG A 124 1.19 4.16 0.10
C ARG A 124 -0.22 4.59 -0.27
N HIS A 125 -1.21 4.16 0.51
CA HIS A 125 -2.63 4.41 0.26
C HIS A 125 -3.18 5.65 0.96
N GLN A 126 -2.33 6.40 1.67
CA GLN A 126 -2.72 7.62 2.39
C GLN A 126 -2.61 8.87 1.51
N ASN A 127 -3.21 9.98 1.92
CA ASN A 127 -2.97 11.28 1.27
C ASN A 127 -1.61 11.83 1.68
N THR A 128 -0.62 11.70 0.80
CA THR A 128 0.78 12.05 1.07
C THR A 128 1.23 13.35 0.39
N GLN A 129 0.32 14.15 -0.17
CA GLN A 129 0.71 15.31 -0.99
C GLN A 129 1.63 16.30 -0.26
N VAL A 130 1.37 16.55 1.03
CA VAL A 130 2.21 17.42 1.88
C VAL A 130 3.59 16.81 2.12
N LEU A 131 3.63 15.50 2.43
CA LEU A 131 4.86 14.75 2.65
C LEU A 131 5.71 14.72 1.38
N GLU A 132 5.11 14.44 0.22
CA GLU A 132 5.80 14.38 -1.07
C GLU A 132 6.38 15.73 -1.49
N LYS A 133 5.66 16.83 -1.22
CA LYS A 133 6.17 18.20 -1.46
C LYS A 133 7.36 18.54 -0.58
N LYS A 134 7.36 18.12 0.69
CA LYS A 134 8.52 18.28 1.59
C LYS A 134 9.70 17.45 1.10
N LEU A 135 9.45 16.16 0.85
CA LEU A 135 10.45 15.18 0.43
C LEU A 135 11.10 15.54 -0.91
N PHE A 136 10.34 16.09 -1.86
CA PHE A 136 10.86 16.56 -3.15
C PHE A 136 11.96 17.62 -3.00
N LYS A 137 11.91 18.45 -1.95
CA LYS A 137 12.91 19.50 -1.69
C LYS A 137 14.20 18.94 -1.08
N LEU A 138 14.16 17.72 -0.53
CA LEU A 138 15.29 17.10 0.14
C LEU A 138 16.22 16.44 -0.88
N LYS A 139 17.46 16.91 -0.93
CA LYS A 139 18.49 16.39 -1.84
C LYS A 139 19.41 15.39 -1.14
N ASN A 140 19.76 15.65 0.11
CA ASN A 140 20.72 14.88 0.88
C ASN A 140 20.08 13.62 1.50
N PRO A 141 20.72 12.44 1.39
CA PRO A 141 20.21 11.21 1.98
C PRO A 141 20.01 11.29 3.49
N GLU A 142 20.89 11.97 4.22
CA GLU A 142 20.78 12.13 5.68
C GLU A 142 19.51 12.90 6.06
N ASN A 143 19.17 13.94 5.29
CA ASN A 143 17.94 14.71 5.50
C ASN A 143 16.68 13.91 5.14
N ILE A 144 16.78 13.03 4.13
CA ILE A 144 15.69 12.12 3.78
C ILE A 144 15.46 11.11 4.91
N ILE A 145 16.53 10.56 5.49
CA ILE A 145 16.45 9.68 6.65
C ILE A 145 15.77 10.41 7.83
N ALA A 146 16.25 11.61 8.16
CA ALA A 146 15.66 12.43 9.22
C ALA A 146 14.17 12.75 8.99
N PHE A 147 13.77 12.98 7.73
CA PHE A 147 12.37 13.18 7.36
C PHE A 147 11.51 11.95 7.69
N TYR A 148 11.96 10.74 7.34
CA TYR A 148 11.21 9.53 7.70
C TYR A 148 11.15 9.30 9.21
N ASN A 149 12.17 9.72 9.95
CA ASN A 149 12.21 9.56 11.40
C ASN A 149 11.28 10.54 12.14
N HIS A 150 11.07 11.74 11.61
CA HIS A 150 10.32 12.79 12.32
C HIS A 150 8.96 13.14 11.70
N ASP A 151 8.86 13.18 10.37
CA ASP A 151 7.66 13.63 9.66
C ASP A 151 6.70 12.48 9.32
N VAL A 152 7.17 11.22 9.36
CA VAL A 152 6.37 10.05 9.02
C VAL A 152 6.11 9.23 10.29
N SER A 153 4.93 9.42 10.85
CA SER A 153 4.45 8.65 12.00
C SER A 153 3.51 7.54 11.53
N LEU A 154 3.71 6.34 12.06
CA LEU A 154 2.77 5.24 11.91
C LEU A 154 1.76 5.35 13.06
N ASN A 155 0.49 5.58 12.74
CA ASN A 155 -0.59 5.38 13.70
C ASN A 155 -0.92 3.88 13.68
N ILE A 156 -0.19 3.11 14.50
CA ILE A 156 -0.43 1.68 14.71
C ILE A 156 -1.31 1.51 15.94
#